data_AF-A0A7Y5BY47-F1
#
_entry.id   AF-A0A7Y5BY47-F1
#
_cell.length_a   1.000
_cell.length_b   1.000
_cell.length_c   1.000
_cell.angle_alpha   90.00
_cell.angle_beta   90.00
_cell.angle_gamma   90.00
#
_symmetry.space_group_name_H-M   'P 1'
#
loop_
_entity.id
_entity.type
_entity.pdbx_description
1 polymer ?
#
loop_
_entity_poly.entity_id
_entity_poly.type
_entity_poly.pdbx_seq_one_letter_code
_entity_poly.pdbx_strand_id
1 'polypeptide(L)'
;MDKPVVVFNTIEFKRDVLDTIVSNASLAGEFLKRSARGHLYNVQEPEWGKNYRNKLVARLIDYEIERTPREVVLRIGVKRSSSGSHHGYYIELGSRTAPAHPFLRPAVFGNGKKIVGLLSGK
;
A
#
# COMPACT_ATOMS: atom_id res chain seq x y z
N MET A 1 -41.88 1.29 -33.45
CA MET A 1 -40.88 1.98 -32.63
C MET A 1 -39.79 0.98 -32.32
N ASP A 2 -38.70 1.02 -33.07
CA ASP A 2 -37.53 0.19 -32.78
C ASP A 2 -36.92 0.65 -31.46
N LYS A 3 -36.82 -0.28 -30.51
CA LYS A 3 -36.11 -0.02 -29.25
C LYS A 3 -34.62 0.05 -29.58
N PRO A 4 -33.89 1.07 -29.10
CA PRO A 4 -32.46 1.13 -29.33
C PRO A 4 -31.79 -0.09 -28.71
N VAL A 5 -31.07 -0.86 -29.53
CA VAL A 5 -30.24 -1.97 -29.08
C VAL A 5 -29.01 -1.36 -28.41
N VAL A 6 -28.97 -1.40 -27.08
CA VAL A 6 -27.78 -1.02 -26.31
C VAL A 6 -26.75 -2.13 -26.51
N VAL A 7 -25.79 -1.89 -27.41
CA VAL A 7 -24.64 -2.78 -27.57
C VAL A 7 -23.66 -2.47 -26.44
N PHE A 8 -23.62 -3.35 -25.43
CA PHE A 8 -22.69 -3.21 -24.32
C PHE A 8 -21.24 -3.43 -24.81
N ASN A 9 -20.50 -2.34 -24.99
CA ASN A 9 -19.09 -2.41 -25.33
C ASN A 9 -18.28 -2.84 -24.11
N THR A 10 -18.07 -4.16 -24.02
CA THR A 10 -17.37 -4.80 -22.90
C THR A 10 -15.91 -4.33 -22.78
N ILE A 11 -15.30 -3.86 -23.88
CA ILE A 11 -13.90 -3.41 -23.89
C ILE A 11 -13.79 -2.02 -23.28
N GLU A 12 -14.61 -1.07 -23.73
CA GLU A 12 -14.64 0.29 -23.18
C GLU A 12 -15.00 0.28 -21.70
N PHE A 13 -16.04 -0.47 -21.32
CA PHE A 13 -16.42 -0.61 -19.91
C PHE A 13 -15.26 -1.14 -19.04
N LYS A 14 -14.56 -2.19 -19.49
CA LYS A 14 -13.39 -2.72 -18.76
C LYS A 14 -12.28 -1.69 -18.64
N ARG A 15 -12.03 -0.89 -19.69
CA ARG A 15 -11.02 0.16 -19.67
C ARG A 15 -11.38 1.24 -18.65
N ASP A 16 -12.62 1.70 -18.65
CA ASP A 16 -13.09 2.76 -17.74
C ASP A 16 -13.08 2.30 -16.28
N VAL A 17 -13.42 1.02 -16.02
CA VAL A 17 -13.26 0.41 -14.70
C VAL A 17 -11.80 0.40 -14.27
N LEU A 18 -10.88 -0.02 -15.15
CA LEU A 18 -9.44 -0.02 -14.84
C LEU A 18 -8.92 1.41 -14.61
N ASP A 19 -9.35 2.39 -15.40
CA ASP A 19 -8.97 3.81 -15.23
C ASP A 19 -9.42 4.32 -13.86
N THR A 20 -10.65 4.00 -13.46
CA THR A 20 -11.19 4.35 -12.14
C THR A 20 -10.38 3.70 -11.02
N ILE A 21 -10.07 2.40 -11.14
CA ILE A 21 -9.26 1.69 -10.14
C ILE A 21 -7.86 2.30 -10.05
N VAL A 22 -7.20 2.63 -11.16
CA VAL A 22 -5.86 3.26 -11.16
C VAL A 22 -5.90 4.63 -10.49
N SER A 23 -6.90 5.45 -10.80
CA SER A 23 -7.08 6.76 -10.16
C SER A 23 -7.21 6.62 -8.64
N ASN A 24 -8.04 5.68 -8.19
CA ASN A 24 -8.28 5.41 -6.78
C ASN A 24 -7.11 4.69 -6.08
N ALA A 25 -6.29 3.93 -6.83
CA ALA A 25 -5.13 3.22 -6.28
C ALA A 25 -4.11 4.17 -5.66
N SER A 26 -3.99 5.40 -6.19
CA SER A 26 -3.12 6.43 -5.60
C SER A 26 -3.61 6.87 -4.21
N LEU A 27 -4.92 6.98 -4.02
CA LEU A 27 -5.52 7.28 -2.71
C LEU A 27 -5.32 6.13 -1.73
N ALA A 28 -5.53 4.89 -2.18
CA ALA A 28 -5.30 3.69 -1.38
C ALA A 28 -3.83 3.55 -0.99
N GLY A 29 -2.90 3.79 -1.93
CA GLY A 29 -1.46 3.75 -1.70
C GLY A 29 -1.00 4.78 -0.67
N GLU A 30 -1.47 6.02 -0.80
CA GLU A 30 -1.14 7.09 0.15
C GLU A 30 -1.72 6.82 1.54
N PHE A 31 -2.96 6.30 1.61
CA PHE A 31 -3.55 5.85 2.86
C PHE A 31 -2.70 4.74 3.53
N LEU A 32 -2.33 3.70 2.78
CA LEU A 32 -1.53 2.59 3.28
C LEU A 32 -0.16 3.07 3.78
N LYS A 33 0.49 3.95 3.03
CA LYS A 33 1.77 4.58 3.40
C LYS A 33 1.66 5.35 4.72
N ARG A 34 0.59 6.14 4.89
CA ARG A 34 0.33 6.86 6.14
C ARG A 34 0.05 5.91 7.31
N SER A 35 -0.76 4.88 7.09
CA SER A 35 -1.06 3.88 8.12
C SER A 35 0.21 3.15 8.57
N ALA A 36 1.03 2.68 7.63
CA ALA A 36 2.28 2.00 7.91
C ALA A 36 3.27 2.88 8.68
N ARG A 37 3.38 4.16 8.30
CA ARG A 37 4.17 5.15 9.07
C ARG A 37 3.62 5.35 10.47
N GLY A 38 2.31 5.48 10.63
CA GLY A 38 1.66 5.61 11.93
C GLY A 38 1.96 4.43 12.86
N HIS A 39 1.85 3.20 12.35
CA HIS A 39 2.23 2.01 13.12
C HIS A 39 3.70 2.06 13.54
N LEU A 40 4.60 2.43 12.62
CA LEU A 40 6.02 2.49 12.89
C LEU A 40 6.39 3.57 13.92
N TYR A 41 5.73 4.73 13.87
CA TYR A 41 5.91 5.82 14.84
C TYR A 41 5.42 5.45 16.25
N ASN A 42 4.46 4.54 16.34
CA ASN A 42 3.94 4.05 17.63
C ASN A 42 4.85 3.00 18.28
N VAL A 43 5.87 2.50 17.58
CA VAL A 43 6.84 1.55 18.14
C VAL A 43 7.81 2.29 19.07
N GLN A 44 7.56 2.20 20.37
CA GLN A 44 8.40 2.82 21.40
C GLN A 44 9.69 2.04 21.63
N GLU A 45 9.61 0.71 21.71
CA GLU A 45 10.75 -0.14 22.04
C GLU A 45 11.39 -0.82 20.82
N PRO A 46 12.70 -1.12 20.87
CA PRO A 46 13.66 -0.54 21.80
C PRO A 46 13.94 0.94 21.45
N GLU A 47 14.28 1.76 22.45
CA GLU A 47 14.47 3.22 22.28
C GLU A 47 15.63 3.53 21.34
N TRP A 48 16.73 2.75 21.39
CA TRP A 48 17.89 2.95 20.52
C TRP A 48 17.55 2.84 19.02
N GLY A 49 16.53 2.07 18.67
CA GLY A 49 16.06 1.88 17.29
C GLY A 49 15.13 2.98 16.79
N LYS A 50 14.69 3.91 17.65
CA LYS A 50 13.65 4.90 17.33
C LYS A 50 14.03 5.84 16.20
N ASN A 51 15.26 6.34 16.18
CA ASN A 51 15.73 7.20 15.09
C ASN A 51 15.75 6.44 13.76
N TYR A 52 16.21 5.19 13.76
CA TYR A 52 16.21 4.35 12.56
C TYR A 52 14.78 4.13 12.03
N ARG A 53 13.83 3.77 12.92
CA ARG A 53 12.41 3.61 12.57
C ARG A 53 11.82 4.91 12.02
N ASN A 54 11.95 6.01 12.75
CA ASN A 54 11.18 7.23 12.47
C ASN A 54 11.83 8.13 11.42
N LYS A 55 13.16 8.15 11.32
CA LYS A 55 13.89 9.07 10.42
C LYS A 55 14.37 8.40 9.15
N LEU A 56 14.58 7.08 9.14
CA LEU A 56 15.02 6.36 7.94
C LEU A 56 13.90 5.48 7.38
N VAL A 57 13.48 4.44 8.09
CA VAL A 57 12.52 3.45 7.57
C VAL A 57 11.19 4.11 7.20
N ALA A 58 10.63 4.96 8.07
CA ALA A 58 9.37 5.67 7.79
C ALA A 58 9.43 6.52 6.52
N ARG A 59 10.59 7.14 6.23
CA ARG A 59 10.77 7.96 5.02
C ARG A 59 10.85 7.10 3.76
N LEU A 60 11.42 5.92 3.88
CA LEU A 60 11.58 4.95 2.79
C LEU A 60 10.30 4.15 2.50
N ILE A 61 9.28 4.18 3.38
CA ILE A 61 7.98 3.58 3.07
C ILE A 61 7.36 4.31 1.89
N ASP A 62 7.07 3.56 0.83
CA ASP A 62 6.43 4.07 -0.37
C ASP A 62 5.63 2.99 -1.08
N TYR A 63 4.87 3.42 -2.09
CA TYR A 63 4.06 2.53 -2.91
C TYR A 63 4.32 2.75 -4.40
N GLU A 64 4.00 1.74 -5.19
CA GLU A 64 4.08 1.74 -6.64
C GLU A 64 2.78 1.18 -7.21
N ILE A 65 2.31 1.78 -8.30
CA ILE A 65 1.11 1.35 -9.01
C ILE A 65 1.54 0.89 -10.39
N GLU A 66 1.25 -0.36 -10.71
CA GLU A 66 1.45 -0.93 -12.02
C GLU A 66 0.09 -1.30 -12.60
N ARG A 67 -0.19 -0.84 -13.82
CA ARG A 67 -1.38 -1.21 -14.57
C ARG A 67 -0.99 -2.24 -15.62
N THR A 68 -1.62 -3.40 -15.59
CA THR A 68 -1.60 -4.36 -16.70
C THR A 68 -2.96 -4.34 -17.42
N PRO A 69 -3.10 -4.98 -18.59
CA PRO A 69 -4.39 -5.05 -19.27
C PRO A 69 -5.50 -5.76 -18.48
N ARG A 70 -5.15 -6.53 -17.44
CA ARG A 70 -6.11 -7.35 -16.68
C ARG A 70 -6.18 -7.01 -15.21
N GLU A 71 -5.21 -6.25 -14.69
CA GLU A 71 -5.15 -5.96 -13.26
C GLU A 71 -4.47 -4.62 -12.98
N VAL A 72 -4.67 -4.14 -11.76
CA VAL A 72 -3.94 -3.01 -11.20
C VAL A 72 -3.24 -3.52 -9.95
N VAL A 73 -1.92 -3.50 -9.95
CA VAL A 73 -1.09 -3.94 -8.82
C VAL A 73 -0.63 -2.72 -8.05
N LEU A 74 -1.13 -2.56 -6.83
CA LEU A 74 -0.61 -1.61 -5.85
C LEU A 74 0.37 -2.34 -4.92
N ARG A 75 1.66 -2.05 -5.06
CA ARG A 75 2.70 -2.57 -4.17
C ARG A 75 3.03 -1.54 -3.11
N ILE A 76 3.18 -1.97 -1.86
CA ILE A 76 3.68 -1.12 -0.78
C ILE A 76 4.83 -1.81 -0.06
N GLY A 77 5.86 -1.04 0.30
CA GLY A 77 7.02 -1.57 0.99
C GLY A 77 7.99 -0.49 1.41
N VAL A 78 9.20 -0.91 1.76
CA VAL A 78 10.30 -0.01 2.11
C VAL A 78 11.28 0.02 0.94
N LYS A 79 11.55 1.21 0.40
CA LYS A 79 12.51 1.41 -0.68
C LYS A 79 13.92 1.04 -0.23
N ARG A 80 14.71 0.55 -1.18
CA ARG A 80 16.17 0.39 -1.02
C ARG A 80 16.81 1.77 -0.90
N SER A 81 17.90 1.87 -0.14
CA SER A 81 18.71 3.08 -0.04
C SER A 81 20.19 2.75 -0.25
N SER A 82 21.02 3.79 -0.38
CA SER A 82 22.48 3.63 -0.42
C SER A 82 23.05 2.91 0.81
N SER A 83 22.34 2.97 1.94
CA SER A 83 22.74 2.32 3.19
C SER A 83 22.24 0.89 3.37
N GLY A 84 21.45 0.36 2.42
CA GLY A 84 21.00 -1.04 2.47
C GLY A 84 19.67 -1.31 1.77
N SER A 85 19.38 -2.60 1.58
CA SER A 85 18.18 -3.10 0.90
C SER A 85 17.13 -3.71 1.83
N HIS A 86 17.47 -3.98 3.09
CA HIS A 86 16.62 -4.70 4.06
C HIS A 86 16.00 -3.79 5.13
N HIS A 87 15.84 -2.50 4.81
CA HIS A 87 15.23 -1.56 5.76
C HIS A 87 13.83 -2.01 6.15
N GLY A 88 13.52 -1.98 7.45
CA GLY A 88 12.22 -2.42 7.96
C GLY A 88 12.02 -3.95 8.05
N TYR A 89 12.83 -4.77 7.38
CA TYR A 89 12.61 -6.23 7.34
C TYR A 89 12.59 -6.87 8.75
N TYR A 90 13.65 -6.64 9.53
CA TYR A 90 13.75 -7.16 10.90
C TYR A 90 12.83 -6.44 11.89
N ILE A 91 12.30 -5.27 11.55
CA ILE A 91 11.26 -4.63 12.34
C ILE A 91 9.93 -5.37 12.11
N GLU A 92 9.61 -5.69 10.86
CA GLU A 92 8.36 -6.36 10.47
C GLU A 92 8.28 -7.81 10.96
N LEU A 93 9.40 -8.54 10.91
CA LEU A 93 9.45 -9.98 11.20
C LEU A 93 10.14 -10.34 12.51
N GLY A 94 10.81 -9.37 13.15
CA GLY A 94 11.67 -9.64 14.30
C GLY A 94 12.98 -10.30 13.92
N SER A 95 13.77 -10.63 14.92
CA SER A 95 15.03 -11.34 14.80
C SER A 95 15.26 -12.23 16.03
N ARG A 96 16.38 -12.95 16.07
CA ARG A 96 16.77 -13.74 17.25
C ARG A 96 16.94 -12.88 18.52
N THR A 97 17.28 -11.60 18.37
CA THR A 97 17.65 -10.71 19.47
C THR A 97 16.64 -9.58 19.72
N ALA A 98 15.61 -9.45 18.88
CA ALA A 98 14.58 -8.42 19.02
C ALA A 98 13.21 -8.93 18.54
N PRO A 99 12.12 -8.61 19.26
CA PRO A 99 10.77 -9.00 18.85
C PRO A 99 10.33 -8.28 17.56
N ALA A 100 9.33 -8.86 16.90
CA ALA A 100 8.70 -8.24 15.75
C ALA A 100 7.80 -7.07 16.18
N HIS A 101 7.87 -5.98 15.42
CA HIS A 101 6.96 -4.84 15.50
C HIS A 101 6.34 -4.60 14.10
N PRO A 102 5.31 -5.39 13.74
CA PRO A 102 4.71 -5.32 12.41
C PRO A 102 4.13 -3.94 12.14
N PHE A 103 4.40 -3.38 10.97
CA PHE A 103 3.91 -2.06 10.56
C PHE A 103 3.30 -2.08 9.16
N LEU A 104 3.78 -2.93 8.26
CA LEU A 104 3.21 -3.11 6.91
C LEU A 104 2.04 -4.09 6.92
N ARG A 105 2.20 -5.28 7.53
CA ARG A 105 1.09 -6.26 7.61
C ARG A 105 -0.17 -5.67 8.26
N PRO A 106 -0.13 -4.99 9.41
CA PRO A 106 -1.34 -4.38 9.98
C PRO A 106 -1.89 -3.26 9.10
N ALA A 107 -1.04 -2.48 8.41
CA ALA A 107 -1.51 -1.44 7.49
C ALA A 107 -2.34 -2.04 6.34
N VAL A 108 -1.94 -3.19 5.80
CA VAL A 108 -2.64 -3.87 4.71
C VAL A 108 -3.82 -4.70 5.23
N PHE A 109 -3.54 -5.72 6.04
CA PHE A 109 -4.54 -6.71 6.45
C PHE A 109 -5.53 -6.16 7.48
N GLY A 110 -5.13 -5.19 8.29
CA GLY A 110 -6.02 -4.51 9.25
C GLY A 110 -6.98 -3.52 8.60
N ASN A 111 -6.72 -3.08 7.36
CA ASN A 111 -7.51 -2.05 6.68
C ASN A 111 -8.21 -2.54 5.40
N GLY A 112 -8.34 -3.86 5.19
CA GLY A 112 -8.89 -4.45 3.96
C GLY A 112 -10.21 -3.81 3.49
N LYS A 113 -11.18 -3.65 4.39
CA LYS A 113 -12.47 -3.01 4.06
C LYS A 113 -12.32 -1.57 3.55
N LYS A 114 -11.45 -0.78 4.20
CA LYS A 114 -11.21 0.61 3.83
C LYS A 114 -10.45 0.73 2.51
N ILE A 115 -9.49 -0.16 2.28
CA ILE A 115 -8.76 -0.24 0.99
C ILE A 115 -9.74 -0.52 -0.14
N VAL A 116 -10.63 -1.52 0.02
CA VAL A 116 -11.66 -1.82 -0.97
C VAL A 116 -12.60 -0.64 -1.19
N GLY A 117 -13.01 0.05 -0.11
CA GLY A 117 -13.80 1.28 -0.18
C GLY A 117 -13.14 2.33 -1.07
N LEU A 118 -11.90 2.70 -0.76
CA LEU A 118 -11.11 3.66 -1.52
C LEU A 118 -10.98 3.26 -2.99
N LEU A 119 -10.62 2.01 -3.28
CA LEU A 119 -10.49 1.50 -4.65
C LEU A 119 -11.81 1.55 -5.43
N SER A 120 -12.94 1.36 -4.74
CA SER A 120 -14.28 1.44 -5.33
C SER A 120 -14.86 2.86 -5.40
N GLY A 121 -14.12 3.89 -4.95
CA GLY A 121 -14.57 5.29 -4.94
C GLY A 121 -15.56 5.62 -3.81
N LYS A 122 -15.50 4.88 -2.69
CA LYS A 122 -16.34 5.06 -1.50
C LYS A 122 -15.54 5.58 -0.30
#